data_AF-A0A170PPY6-F1
#
_entry.id   AF-A0A170PPY6-F1
#
_cell.length_a   1.000
_cell.length_b   1.000
_cell.length_c   1.000
_cell.angle_alpha   90.00
_cell.angle_beta   90.00
_cell.angle_gamma   90.00
#
_symmetry.space_group_name_H-M   'P 1'
#
loop_
_entity.id
_entity.type
_entity.pdbx_description
1 polymer ?
#
loop_
_entity_poly.entity_id
_entity_poly.type
_entity_poly.pdbx_seq_one_letter_code
_entity_poly.pdbx_strand_id
1 'polypeptide(L)'
;MTTASKVLDRVLVLEMVRVTEAAAIAASKLVGRGDEKAADAAAVEAMREALNELYMDGTVVIGEGERDEAPMLFIGEKVGSAIGKGPKIDIALDPLEGTTICATAGPNSLAVLAIAEQGGLLNAPDVYMDKIAIGPGYPEGIIDLDRSPTENVKALAAAKGVEPADIIACVLDRPRHQKLIAELRALGCGIMLIGDGDVAGVIATTNPDTTIDIYLGSGGAPEGVLAAAALRCVGGQFKGRLLFRNDDERARARKWGVTDLDKQYDLTELAKGDCIFAATGVTDGSLLAGVKRKATVMTTESVVMRASSGTVRWVKGEHRI
;
A
#
# COMPACT_ATOMS: atom_id res chain seq x y z
N MET A 1 -3.35 -21.16 6.39
CA MET A 1 -2.17 -20.53 7.01
C MET A 1 -1.07 -20.40 5.98
N THR A 2 -0.37 -19.26 5.94
CA THR A 2 0.71 -18.97 4.98
C THR A 2 2.01 -19.66 5.40
N THR A 3 2.62 -20.46 4.52
CA THR A 3 3.91 -21.09 4.80
C THR A 3 5.02 -20.03 4.81
N ALA A 4 5.90 -20.07 5.81
CA ALA A 4 7.07 -19.18 5.88
C ALA A 4 8.04 -19.44 4.74
N SER A 5 8.48 -18.36 4.10
CA SER A 5 9.52 -18.40 3.09
C SER A 5 10.88 -18.74 3.71
N LYS A 6 11.69 -19.53 2.98
CA LYS A 6 13.11 -19.77 3.30
C LYS A 6 14.05 -18.73 2.65
N VAL A 7 13.51 -17.90 1.75
CA VAL A 7 14.20 -16.83 1.03
C VAL A 7 14.10 -15.51 1.79
N LEU A 8 12.92 -15.23 2.37
CA LEU A 8 12.70 -14.06 3.24
C LEU A 8 13.28 -14.32 4.63
N ASP A 9 14.55 -13.97 4.79
CA ASP A 9 15.21 -13.99 6.09
C ASP A 9 14.42 -13.15 7.11
N ARG A 10 14.35 -13.61 8.36
CA ARG A 10 13.73 -12.87 9.46
C ARG A 10 14.40 -11.51 9.68
N VAL A 11 15.69 -11.39 9.36
CA VAL A 11 16.43 -10.12 9.42
C VAL A 11 15.78 -9.07 8.53
N LEU A 12 15.25 -9.46 7.36
CA LEU A 12 14.64 -8.51 6.42
C LEU A 12 13.42 -7.78 7.01
N VAL A 13 12.73 -8.34 8.00
CA VAL A 13 11.58 -7.68 8.63
C VAL A 13 11.98 -6.32 9.22
N LEU A 14 13.05 -6.24 10.02
CA LEU A 14 13.48 -4.97 10.61
C LEU A 14 14.30 -4.12 9.63
N GLU A 15 14.94 -4.72 8.63
CA GLU A 15 15.58 -3.95 7.56
C GLU A 15 14.56 -3.18 6.73
N MET A 16 13.36 -3.72 6.48
CA MET A 16 12.29 -2.99 5.78
C MET A 16 11.79 -1.78 6.58
N VAL A 17 11.85 -1.83 7.92
CA VAL A 17 11.62 -0.66 8.76
C VAL A 17 12.69 0.40 8.49
N ARG A 18 13.98 0.03 8.53
CA ARG A 18 15.08 0.97 8.26
C ARG A 18 15.00 1.62 6.88
N VAL A 19 14.60 0.86 5.86
CA VAL A 19 14.42 1.37 4.48
C VAL A 19 13.31 2.43 4.43
N THR A 20 12.13 2.15 4.99
CA THR A 20 11.03 3.14 5.01
C THR A 20 11.32 4.32 5.94
N GLU A 21 12.05 4.12 7.03
CA GLU A 21 12.54 5.21 7.89
C GLU A 21 13.48 6.14 7.12
N ALA A 22 14.44 5.61 6.36
CA ALA A 22 15.37 6.41 5.56
C ALA A 22 14.62 7.33 4.58
N ALA A 23 13.67 6.75 3.83
CA ALA A 23 12.81 7.49 2.90
C ALA A 23 11.98 8.57 3.62
N ALA A 24 11.29 8.21 4.71
CA ALA A 24 10.45 9.14 5.44
C ALA A 24 11.24 10.29 6.08
N ILE A 25 12.42 9.99 6.62
CA ILE A 25 13.35 10.97 7.17
C ILE A 25 13.83 11.95 6.08
N ALA A 26 14.13 11.45 4.88
CA ALA A 26 14.55 12.29 3.77
C ALA A 26 13.42 13.23 3.32
N ALA A 27 12.24 12.68 3.03
CA ALA A 27 11.05 13.43 2.64
C ALA A 27 10.61 14.47 3.70
N SER A 28 10.75 14.14 4.99
CA SER A 28 10.33 15.03 6.09
C SER A 28 10.99 16.41 6.08
N LYS A 29 12.15 16.55 5.42
CA LYS A 29 12.84 17.84 5.26
C LYS A 29 12.07 18.82 4.37
N LEU A 30 11.21 18.27 3.50
CA LEU A 30 10.45 19.00 2.48
C LEU A 30 8.96 19.09 2.78
N VAL A 31 8.53 18.60 3.96
CA VAL A 31 7.17 18.78 4.45
C VAL A 31 6.81 20.28 4.51
N GLY A 32 5.69 20.65 3.88
CA GLY A 32 5.18 22.02 3.85
C GLY A 32 6.01 22.99 2.99
N ARG A 33 6.88 22.50 2.09
CA ARG A 33 7.71 23.34 1.22
C ARG A 33 7.10 23.62 -0.15
N GLY A 34 5.95 23.00 -0.47
CA GLY A 34 5.25 23.19 -1.75
C GLY A 34 5.97 22.59 -2.96
N ASP A 35 6.95 21.69 -2.75
CA ASP A 35 7.72 21.04 -3.82
C ASP A 35 7.56 19.52 -3.75
N GLU A 36 6.53 19.02 -4.44
CA GLU A 36 6.18 17.60 -4.51
C GLU A 36 7.32 16.78 -5.11
N LYS A 37 7.92 17.27 -6.20
CA LYS A 37 8.96 16.56 -6.94
C LYS A 37 10.24 16.43 -6.14
N ALA A 38 10.63 17.49 -5.41
CA ALA A 38 11.80 17.43 -4.56
C ALA A 38 11.58 16.50 -3.35
N ALA A 39 10.38 16.54 -2.75
CA ALA A 39 10.03 15.67 -1.63
C ALA A 39 10.10 14.20 -2.03
N ASP A 40 9.52 13.88 -3.18
CA ASP A 40 9.51 12.55 -3.76
C ASP A 40 10.92 12.06 -4.14
N ALA A 41 11.68 12.87 -4.87
CA ALA A 41 13.06 12.54 -5.24
C ALA A 41 13.94 12.24 -4.01
N ALA A 42 13.76 12.99 -2.92
CA ALA A 42 14.50 12.75 -1.67
C ALA A 42 14.13 11.40 -1.03
N ALA A 43 12.86 10.99 -1.10
CA ALA A 43 12.41 9.69 -0.60
C ALA A 43 12.93 8.55 -1.47
N VAL A 44 12.82 8.67 -2.80
CA VAL A 44 13.30 7.70 -3.80
C VAL A 44 14.79 7.42 -3.62
N GLU A 45 15.61 8.48 -3.53
CA GLU A 45 17.06 8.36 -3.37
C GLU A 45 17.41 7.61 -2.07
N ALA A 46 16.85 8.05 -0.94
CA ALA A 46 17.12 7.44 0.36
C ALA A 46 16.62 5.99 0.46
N MET A 47 15.44 5.69 -0.10
CA MET A 47 14.92 4.32 -0.15
C MET A 47 15.85 3.42 -0.97
N ARG A 48 16.27 3.88 -2.15
CA ARG A 48 17.14 3.14 -3.06
C ARG A 48 18.51 2.87 -2.45
N GLU A 49 19.12 3.86 -1.80
CA GLU A 49 20.38 3.69 -1.08
C GLU A 49 20.26 2.63 0.01
N ALA A 50 19.24 2.72 0.87
CA ALA A 50 19.01 1.77 1.94
C ALA A 50 18.77 0.34 1.41
N LEU A 51 18.00 0.18 0.32
CA LEU A 51 17.81 -1.13 -0.32
C LEU A 51 19.12 -1.72 -0.83
N ASN A 52 20.03 -0.90 -1.36
CA ASN A 52 21.30 -1.34 -1.93
C ASN A 52 22.32 -1.83 -0.88
N GLU A 53 22.11 -1.55 0.40
CA GLU A 53 22.93 -2.11 1.49
C GLU A 53 22.59 -3.57 1.80
N LEU A 54 21.36 -3.99 1.49
CA LEU A 54 20.82 -5.30 1.91
C LEU A 54 21.38 -6.45 1.05
N TYR A 55 21.70 -7.57 1.70
CA TYR A 55 22.14 -8.78 1.01
C TYR A 55 20.97 -9.48 0.31
N MET A 56 20.64 -9.02 -0.90
CA MET A 56 19.57 -9.57 -1.74
C MET A 56 19.85 -9.39 -3.24
N ASP A 57 19.13 -10.18 -4.04
CA ASP A 57 18.97 -10.00 -5.49
C ASP A 57 17.56 -9.44 -5.76
N GLY A 58 17.33 -8.19 -5.33
CA GLY A 58 16.04 -7.53 -5.39
C GLY A 58 15.65 -7.12 -6.80
N THR A 59 14.36 -7.17 -7.12
CA THR A 59 13.78 -6.67 -8.38
C THR A 59 12.60 -5.76 -8.04
N VAL A 60 12.64 -4.52 -8.49
CA VAL A 60 11.48 -3.61 -8.39
C VAL A 60 10.42 -4.10 -9.37
N VAL A 61 9.26 -4.54 -8.89
CA VAL A 61 8.11 -4.95 -9.72
C VAL A 61 7.01 -3.91 -9.74
N ILE A 62 7.00 -3.02 -8.76
CA ILE A 62 6.17 -1.81 -8.68
C ILE A 62 7.06 -0.72 -8.10
N GLY A 63 7.14 0.43 -8.77
CA GLY A 63 7.92 1.58 -8.33
C GLY A 63 7.53 2.85 -9.07
N GLU A 64 8.46 3.78 -9.23
CA GLU A 64 8.23 5.16 -9.72
C GLU A 64 7.71 5.27 -11.17
N GLY A 65 7.75 4.17 -11.92
CA GLY A 65 7.26 4.11 -13.30
C GLY A 65 8.12 3.22 -14.19
N GLU A 66 7.89 3.31 -15.51
CA GLU A 66 8.72 2.62 -16.49
C GLU A 66 10.12 3.24 -16.55
N ARG A 67 11.11 2.48 -17.00
CA ARG A 67 12.53 2.91 -17.05
C ARG A 67 12.77 4.23 -17.78
N ASP A 68 11.97 4.53 -18.80
CA ASP A 68 12.12 5.74 -19.60
C ASP A 68 11.50 6.97 -18.90
N GLU A 69 10.67 6.75 -17.87
CA GLU A 69 9.92 7.78 -17.14
C GLU A 69 10.52 8.03 -15.74
N ALA A 70 11.15 7.01 -15.14
CA ALA A 70 11.74 7.06 -13.80
C ALA A 70 13.24 6.72 -13.81
N PRO A 71 14.13 7.64 -13.37
CA PRO A 71 15.58 7.40 -13.35
C PRO A 71 16.04 6.45 -12.23
N MET A 72 15.22 6.27 -11.20
CA MET A 72 15.48 5.46 -10.02
C MET A 72 14.19 4.76 -9.60
N LEU A 73 14.34 3.57 -9.02
CA LEU A 73 13.27 2.67 -8.60
C LEU A 73 12.23 2.40 -9.69
N PHE A 74 12.68 2.30 -10.95
CA PHE A 74 11.83 1.97 -12.07
C PHE A 74 11.48 0.47 -12.10
N ILE A 75 10.37 0.12 -12.76
CA ILE A 75 9.94 -1.27 -12.90
C ILE A 75 11.01 -2.08 -13.64
N GLY A 76 11.50 -3.13 -13.00
CA GLY A 76 12.58 -4.00 -13.45
C GLY A 76 13.97 -3.61 -12.94
N GLU A 77 14.11 -2.55 -12.16
CA GLU A 77 15.40 -2.20 -11.56
C GLU A 77 15.88 -3.30 -10.60
N LYS A 78 17.20 -3.57 -10.62
CA LYS A 78 17.86 -4.48 -9.70
C LYS A 78 18.45 -3.68 -8.54
N VAL A 79 18.13 -4.08 -7.31
CA VAL A 79 18.61 -3.46 -6.06
C VAL A 79 19.15 -4.50 -5.09
N GLY A 80 20.01 -4.07 -4.17
CA GLY A 80 20.68 -4.91 -3.17
C GLY A 80 22.17 -5.14 -3.47
N SER A 81 22.92 -5.51 -2.43
CA SER A 81 24.37 -5.71 -2.50
C SER A 81 24.80 -7.07 -3.09
N ALA A 82 23.85 -7.97 -3.37
CA ALA A 82 24.10 -9.34 -3.80
C ALA A 82 23.38 -9.74 -5.11
N ILE A 83 23.26 -8.82 -6.07
CA ILE A 83 22.61 -9.08 -7.38
C ILE A 83 23.22 -10.33 -8.05
N GLY A 84 22.34 -11.25 -8.47
CA GLY A 84 22.71 -12.54 -9.08
C GLY A 84 23.26 -13.62 -8.13
N LYS A 85 23.41 -13.33 -6.83
CA LYS A 85 23.94 -14.28 -5.82
C LYS A 85 23.04 -14.43 -4.59
N GLY A 86 22.36 -13.37 -4.19
CA GLY A 86 21.50 -13.30 -3.03
C GLY A 86 20.12 -13.90 -3.26
N PRO A 87 19.27 -13.92 -2.21
CA PRO A 87 17.87 -14.31 -2.33
C PRO A 87 17.15 -13.43 -3.35
N LYS A 88 16.39 -14.05 -4.26
CA LYS A 88 15.59 -13.34 -5.27
C LYS A 88 14.28 -12.86 -4.67
N ILE A 89 14.12 -11.55 -4.63
CA ILE A 89 13.02 -10.88 -3.94
C ILE A 89 12.38 -9.88 -4.90
N ASP A 90 11.06 -9.93 -5.00
CA ASP A 90 10.29 -8.89 -5.68
C ASP A 90 9.91 -7.81 -4.68
N ILE A 91 10.00 -6.56 -5.12
CA ILE A 91 9.80 -5.37 -4.30
C ILE A 91 8.73 -4.51 -4.97
N ALA A 92 7.66 -4.23 -4.23
CA ALA A 92 6.74 -3.15 -4.54
C ALA A 92 7.03 -2.00 -3.59
N LEU A 93 7.09 -0.77 -4.10
CA LEU A 93 7.42 0.39 -3.28
C LEU A 93 6.63 1.62 -3.73
N ASP A 94 6.42 2.49 -2.77
CA ASP A 94 5.96 3.87 -2.92
C ASP A 94 6.78 4.70 -1.91
N PRO A 95 7.93 5.25 -2.34
CA PRO A 95 8.84 5.97 -1.47
C PRO A 95 8.20 7.15 -0.76
N LEU A 96 7.26 7.83 -1.43
CA LEU A 96 6.49 8.92 -0.85
C LEU A 96 5.02 8.86 -1.28
N GLU A 97 4.24 8.09 -0.53
CA GLU A 97 2.80 8.09 -0.64
C GLU A 97 2.26 9.44 -0.17
N GLY A 98 1.47 10.08 -1.04
CA GLY A 98 0.92 11.41 -0.81
C GLY A 98 1.97 12.51 -0.98
N THR A 99 2.61 12.61 -2.14
CA THR A 99 3.58 13.68 -2.46
C THR A 99 2.98 15.08 -2.27
N THR A 100 1.74 15.30 -2.74
CA THR A 100 0.97 16.54 -2.51
C THR A 100 0.70 16.76 -1.01
N ILE A 101 0.39 15.69 -0.27
CA ILE A 101 0.18 15.76 1.19
C ILE A 101 1.48 16.23 1.87
N CYS A 102 2.62 15.61 1.54
CA CYS A 102 3.93 16.01 2.06
C CYS A 102 4.22 17.48 1.76
N ALA A 103 4.12 17.88 0.49
CA ALA A 103 4.41 19.25 0.05
C ALA A 103 3.54 20.32 0.74
N THR A 104 2.29 19.98 1.07
CA THR A 104 1.33 20.87 1.74
C THR A 104 1.27 20.71 3.27
N ALA A 105 2.06 19.80 3.84
CA ALA A 105 2.00 19.40 5.25
C ALA A 105 0.62 18.91 5.70
N GLY A 106 -0.11 18.26 4.78
CA GLY A 106 -1.35 17.56 5.09
C GLY A 106 -1.09 16.30 5.94
N PRO A 107 -2.16 15.67 6.46
CA PRO A 107 -2.04 14.43 7.20
C PRO A 107 -1.93 13.20 6.28
N ASN A 108 -1.34 12.12 6.78
CA ASN A 108 -1.27 10.78 6.17
C ASN A 108 -0.23 10.54 5.06
N SER A 109 0.75 11.42 4.82
CA SER A 109 1.87 11.05 3.93
C SER A 109 2.77 9.99 4.59
N LEU A 110 3.13 8.95 3.83
CA LEU A 110 3.87 7.77 4.29
C LEU A 110 5.03 7.44 3.32
N ALA A 111 6.03 6.70 3.80
CA ALA A 111 6.93 5.93 2.94
C ALA A 111 6.59 4.45 3.09
N VAL A 112 6.38 3.73 1.99
CA VAL A 112 5.78 2.39 2.01
C VAL A 112 6.51 1.43 1.08
N LEU A 113 6.62 0.16 1.49
CA LEU A 113 7.04 -0.92 0.62
C LEU A 113 6.43 -2.26 1.03
N ALA A 114 6.47 -3.20 0.09
CA ALA A 114 6.23 -4.61 0.33
C ALA A 114 7.27 -5.46 -0.41
N ILE A 115 7.67 -6.57 0.21
CA ILE A 115 8.56 -7.57 -0.42
C ILE A 115 7.95 -8.97 -0.35
N ALA A 116 8.22 -9.76 -1.38
CA ALA A 116 7.88 -11.18 -1.43
C ALA A 116 8.98 -11.97 -2.18
N GLU A 117 8.90 -13.30 -2.16
CA GLU A 117 9.70 -14.11 -3.08
C GLU A 117 9.40 -13.71 -4.54
N GLN A 118 10.35 -13.93 -5.45
CA GLN A 118 10.16 -13.64 -6.87
C GLN A 118 8.87 -14.29 -7.42
N GLY A 119 8.03 -13.49 -8.09
CA GLY A 119 6.69 -13.86 -8.56
C GLY A 119 5.59 -13.76 -7.50
N GLY A 120 5.93 -13.29 -6.29
CA GLY A 120 5.04 -13.20 -5.13
C GLY A 120 4.14 -11.97 -5.14
N LEU A 121 4.48 -10.92 -5.88
CA LEU A 121 3.66 -9.72 -6.03
C LEU A 121 3.15 -9.63 -7.47
N LEU A 122 1.91 -9.19 -7.66
CA LEU A 122 1.43 -8.87 -9.00
C LEU A 122 2.29 -7.75 -9.57
N ASN A 123 2.87 -7.97 -10.74
CA ASN A 123 3.48 -6.91 -11.53
C ASN A 123 2.37 -6.06 -12.15
N ALA A 124 1.98 -5.01 -11.44
CA ALA A 124 0.89 -4.14 -11.83
C ALA A 124 1.41 -3.01 -12.73
N PRO A 125 0.82 -2.80 -13.92
CA PRO A 125 1.14 -1.62 -14.73
C PRO A 125 0.67 -0.36 -14.01
N ASP A 126 1.26 0.78 -14.36
CA ASP A 126 0.78 2.10 -13.91
C ASP A 126 -0.55 2.44 -14.59
N VAL A 127 -1.64 1.99 -13.96
CA VAL A 127 -3.05 2.17 -14.34
C VAL A 127 -3.90 2.31 -13.08
N TYR A 128 -5.17 2.68 -13.22
CA TYR A 128 -6.10 2.65 -12.09
C TYR A 128 -6.55 1.22 -11.78
N MET A 129 -7.03 0.99 -10.56
CA MET A 129 -7.62 -0.24 -10.09
C MET A 129 -8.89 0.08 -9.30
N ASP A 130 -10.00 -0.59 -9.60
CA ASP A 130 -11.15 -0.69 -8.69
C ASP A 130 -10.77 -1.60 -7.53
N LYS A 131 -11.03 -1.14 -6.30
CA LYS A 131 -10.61 -1.77 -5.05
C LYS A 131 -11.82 -1.88 -4.12
N ILE A 132 -11.97 -3.05 -3.52
CA ILE A 132 -12.86 -3.29 -2.38
C ILE A 132 -12.12 -4.12 -1.36
N ALA A 133 -12.15 -3.69 -0.09
CA ALA A 133 -11.42 -4.37 0.97
C ALA A 133 -12.17 -4.33 2.31
N ILE A 134 -12.08 -5.42 3.07
CA ILE A 134 -12.55 -5.54 4.45
C ILE A 134 -11.50 -6.24 5.32
N GLY A 135 -11.52 -5.96 6.61
CA GLY A 135 -10.64 -6.59 7.60
C GLY A 135 -10.92 -8.08 7.84
N PRO A 136 -10.14 -8.72 8.74
CA PRO A 136 -10.32 -10.11 9.11
C PRO A 136 -11.59 -10.32 9.96
N GLY A 137 -11.94 -11.59 10.20
CA GLY A 137 -13.03 -11.96 11.11
C GLY A 137 -14.37 -12.25 10.43
N TYR A 138 -14.45 -12.07 9.12
CA TYR A 138 -15.64 -12.39 8.32
C TYR A 138 -15.47 -13.69 7.52
N PRO A 139 -16.56 -14.42 7.21
CA PRO A 139 -16.53 -15.56 6.28
C PRO A 139 -15.96 -15.16 4.91
N GLU A 140 -15.35 -16.08 4.16
CA GLU A 140 -14.87 -15.78 2.80
C GLU A 140 -16.03 -15.43 1.83
N GLY A 141 -15.77 -14.55 0.84
CA GLY A 141 -16.72 -14.23 -0.23
C GLY A 141 -17.78 -13.18 0.12
N ILE A 142 -17.53 -12.34 1.13
CA ILE A 142 -18.46 -11.27 1.53
C ILE A 142 -18.47 -10.14 0.51
N ILE A 143 -17.32 -9.83 -0.08
CA ILE A 143 -17.16 -8.71 -1.01
C ILE A 143 -16.91 -9.19 -2.45
N ASP A 144 -17.44 -8.44 -3.41
CA ASP A 144 -17.26 -8.69 -4.83
C ASP A 144 -17.38 -7.38 -5.64
N LEU A 145 -16.49 -7.12 -6.61
CA LEU A 145 -16.56 -5.93 -7.48
C LEU A 145 -17.70 -6.00 -8.51
N ASP A 146 -18.30 -7.16 -8.76
CA ASP A 146 -19.47 -7.28 -9.65
C ASP A 146 -20.80 -6.98 -8.94
N ARG A 147 -20.76 -6.86 -7.61
CA ARG A 147 -21.88 -6.38 -6.80
C ARG A 147 -21.86 -4.86 -6.73
N SER A 148 -23.05 -4.27 -6.68
CA SER A 148 -23.20 -2.85 -6.36
C SER A 148 -22.62 -2.51 -4.98
N PRO A 149 -22.22 -1.26 -4.74
CA PRO A 149 -21.85 -0.79 -3.40
C PRO A 149 -22.90 -1.13 -2.33
N THR A 150 -24.19 -0.97 -2.68
CA THR A 150 -25.32 -1.34 -1.80
C THR A 150 -25.31 -2.81 -1.40
N GLU A 151 -25.10 -3.72 -2.36
CA GLU A 151 -25.07 -5.16 -2.09
C GLU A 151 -23.88 -5.56 -1.23
N ASN A 152 -22.71 -5.00 -1.49
CA ASN A 152 -21.50 -5.25 -0.70
C ASN A 152 -21.67 -4.77 0.75
N VAL A 153 -22.19 -3.57 0.97
CA VAL A 153 -22.43 -3.06 2.33
C VAL A 153 -23.46 -3.91 3.07
N LYS A 154 -24.56 -4.30 2.41
CA LYS A 154 -25.56 -5.17 3.04
C LYS A 154 -24.98 -6.53 3.42
N ALA A 155 -24.14 -7.11 2.55
CA ALA A 155 -23.47 -8.37 2.84
C ALA A 155 -22.53 -8.25 4.04
N LEU A 156 -21.74 -7.16 4.12
CA LEU A 156 -20.86 -6.90 5.25
C LEU A 156 -21.64 -6.64 6.55
N ALA A 157 -22.68 -5.81 6.50
CA ALA A 157 -23.55 -5.51 7.64
C ALA A 157 -24.19 -6.77 8.22
N ALA A 158 -24.72 -7.65 7.35
CA ALA A 158 -25.25 -8.95 7.75
C ALA A 158 -24.20 -9.84 8.40
N ALA A 159 -22.97 -9.88 7.86
CA ALA A 159 -21.86 -10.65 8.43
C ALA A 159 -21.37 -10.08 9.78
N LYS A 160 -21.42 -8.76 9.96
CA LYS A 160 -21.07 -8.05 11.20
C LYS A 160 -22.20 -8.10 12.24
N GLY A 161 -23.43 -8.40 11.83
CA GLY A 161 -24.62 -8.43 12.70
C GLY A 161 -25.16 -7.04 13.05
N VAL A 162 -25.03 -6.08 12.14
CA VAL A 162 -25.48 -4.68 12.29
C VAL A 162 -26.33 -4.24 11.10
N GLU A 163 -26.95 -3.07 11.19
CA GLU A 163 -27.67 -2.51 10.05
C GLU A 163 -26.71 -1.85 9.05
N PRO A 164 -27.07 -1.73 7.75
CA PRO A 164 -26.22 -1.05 6.77
C PRO A 164 -25.79 0.37 7.16
N ALA A 165 -26.62 1.09 7.91
CA ALA A 165 -26.32 2.43 8.39
C ALA A 165 -25.21 2.48 9.46
N ASP A 166 -24.90 1.35 10.12
CA ASP A 166 -23.83 1.22 11.10
C ASP A 166 -22.47 0.88 10.46
N ILE A 167 -22.42 0.78 9.13
CA ILE A 167 -21.18 0.56 8.37
C ILE A 167 -20.54 1.91 8.02
N ILE A 168 -19.25 2.02 8.26
CA ILE A 168 -18.45 3.17 7.84
C ILE A 168 -17.54 2.77 6.67
N ALA A 169 -17.77 3.40 5.51
CA ALA A 169 -16.97 3.21 4.31
C ALA A 169 -15.84 4.25 4.21
N CYS A 170 -14.64 3.84 3.82
CA CYS A 170 -13.56 4.73 3.42
C CYS A 170 -13.50 4.85 1.89
N VAL A 171 -13.47 6.09 1.39
CA VAL A 171 -13.51 6.40 -0.05
C VAL A 171 -12.61 7.60 -0.34
N LEU A 172 -11.82 7.55 -1.42
CA LEU A 172 -11.08 8.71 -1.92
C LEU A 172 -12.06 9.83 -2.37
N ASP A 173 -11.87 11.06 -1.90
CA ASP A 173 -12.66 12.20 -2.33
C ASP A 173 -12.20 12.67 -3.72
N ARG A 174 -12.86 12.14 -4.74
CA ARG A 174 -12.58 12.39 -6.15
C ARG A 174 -13.87 12.53 -6.93
N PRO A 175 -13.93 13.36 -8.00
CA PRO A 175 -15.12 13.47 -8.84
C PRO A 175 -15.63 12.13 -9.38
N ARG A 176 -14.73 11.19 -9.67
CA ARG A 176 -15.06 9.84 -10.14
C ARG A 176 -15.84 8.98 -9.12
N HIS A 177 -15.81 9.33 -7.84
CA HIS A 177 -16.52 8.58 -6.79
C HIS A 177 -17.85 9.21 -6.36
N GLN A 178 -18.30 10.30 -6.98
CA GLN A 178 -19.54 10.97 -6.54
C GLN A 178 -20.79 10.08 -6.60
N LYS A 179 -20.87 9.17 -7.60
CA LYS A 179 -21.97 8.20 -7.68
C LYS A 179 -21.91 7.18 -6.55
N LEU A 180 -20.73 6.60 -6.30
CA LEU A 180 -20.48 5.68 -5.18
C LEU A 180 -20.83 6.33 -3.84
N ILE A 181 -20.35 7.55 -3.61
CA ILE A 181 -20.61 8.32 -2.38
C ILE A 181 -22.10 8.60 -2.21
N ALA A 182 -22.80 8.99 -3.28
CA ALA A 182 -24.24 9.23 -3.21
C ALA A 182 -25.02 7.95 -2.88
N GLU A 183 -24.65 6.81 -3.46
CA GLU A 183 -25.27 5.51 -3.19
C GLU A 183 -25.06 5.08 -1.72
N LEU A 184 -23.83 5.17 -1.21
CA LEU A 184 -23.52 4.86 0.18
C LEU A 184 -24.28 5.78 1.16
N ARG A 185 -24.39 7.08 0.87
CA ARG A 185 -25.18 8.03 1.68
C ARG A 185 -26.68 7.69 1.65
N ALA A 186 -27.21 7.25 0.51
CA ALA A 186 -28.61 6.85 0.40
C ALA A 186 -28.94 5.59 1.23
N LEU A 187 -27.94 4.73 1.47
CA LEU A 187 -28.05 3.56 2.35
C LEU A 187 -27.96 3.91 3.85
N GLY A 188 -27.53 5.13 4.18
CA GLY A 188 -27.36 5.61 5.55
C GLY A 188 -25.96 5.36 6.14
N CYS A 189 -25.01 4.87 5.34
CA CYS A 189 -23.65 4.58 5.81
C CYS A 189 -22.90 5.84 6.24
N GLY A 190 -22.02 5.69 7.23
CA GLY A 190 -20.95 6.66 7.44
C GLY A 190 -19.94 6.60 6.29
N ILE A 191 -19.36 7.75 5.92
CA ILE A 191 -18.29 7.81 4.91
C ILE A 191 -17.12 8.63 5.44
N MET A 192 -15.97 7.98 5.57
CA MET A 192 -14.68 8.62 5.78
C MET A 192 -14.10 8.98 4.41
N LEU A 193 -14.16 10.27 4.06
CA LEU A 193 -13.55 10.78 2.85
C LEU A 193 -12.07 11.09 3.08
N ILE A 194 -11.20 10.53 2.25
CA ILE A 194 -9.76 10.78 2.30
C ILE A 194 -9.28 11.51 1.04
N GLY A 195 -8.40 12.49 1.23
CA GLY A 195 -7.85 13.29 0.14
C GLY A 195 -6.81 12.56 -0.70
N ASP A 196 -6.03 11.68 -0.09
CA ASP A 196 -5.11 10.73 -0.75
C ASP A 196 -4.83 9.56 0.21
N GLY A 197 -3.99 8.60 -0.20
CA GLY A 197 -3.53 7.53 0.69
C GLY A 197 -4.48 6.38 0.89
N ASP A 198 -4.87 5.74 -0.22
CA ASP A 198 -5.74 4.57 -0.14
C ASP A 198 -5.08 3.31 0.41
N VAL A 199 -3.74 3.24 0.46
CA VAL A 199 -3.02 2.19 1.20
C VAL A 199 -3.39 2.23 2.68
N ALA A 200 -3.29 3.40 3.32
CA ALA A 200 -3.68 3.58 4.71
C ALA A 200 -5.19 3.38 4.90
N GLY A 201 -6.01 3.81 3.93
CA GLY A 201 -7.46 3.59 3.93
C GLY A 201 -7.85 2.11 3.95
N VAL A 202 -7.17 1.27 3.18
CA VAL A 202 -7.36 -0.19 3.19
C VAL A 202 -6.86 -0.81 4.49
N ILE A 203 -5.66 -0.43 4.96
CA ILE A 203 -5.10 -0.97 6.22
C ILE A 203 -6.01 -0.64 7.40
N ALA A 204 -6.66 0.52 7.40
CA ALA A 204 -7.57 0.92 8.46
C ALA A 204 -8.72 -0.09 8.68
N THR A 205 -9.18 -0.77 7.62
CA THR A 205 -10.21 -1.81 7.72
C THR A 205 -9.82 -2.98 8.64
N THR A 206 -8.53 -3.13 8.94
CA THR A 206 -7.99 -4.19 9.81
C THR A 206 -7.96 -3.81 11.29
N ASN A 207 -8.18 -2.53 11.62
CA ASN A 207 -8.13 -2.03 12.98
C ASN A 207 -9.51 -1.51 13.42
N PRO A 208 -10.21 -2.23 14.33
CA PRO A 208 -11.51 -1.82 14.86
C PRO A 208 -11.54 -0.42 15.46
N ASP A 209 -10.42 0.07 16.02
CA ASP A 209 -10.33 1.40 16.63
C ASP A 209 -10.44 2.53 15.60
N THR A 210 -10.20 2.25 14.32
CA THR A 210 -10.38 3.24 13.24
C THR A 210 -11.84 3.43 12.86
N THR A 211 -12.71 2.50 13.26
CA THR A 211 -14.13 2.41 12.90
C THR A 211 -14.42 2.23 11.41
N ILE A 212 -13.41 2.16 10.54
CA ILE A 212 -13.57 1.92 9.10
C ILE A 212 -13.83 0.43 8.89
N ASP A 213 -14.96 0.09 8.28
CA ASP A 213 -15.38 -1.29 8.04
C ASP A 213 -15.01 -1.80 6.65
N ILE A 214 -15.07 -0.91 5.66
CA ILE A 214 -14.89 -1.25 4.25
C ILE A 214 -14.20 -0.12 3.50
N TYR A 215 -13.28 -0.46 2.60
CA TYR A 215 -12.77 0.47 1.59
C TYR A 215 -13.47 0.20 0.26
N LEU A 216 -13.90 1.25 -0.45
CA LEU A 216 -14.54 1.18 -1.76
C LEU A 216 -14.04 2.30 -2.68
N GLY A 217 -13.72 1.95 -3.93
CA GLY A 217 -13.49 2.94 -4.99
C GLY A 217 -12.31 2.58 -5.88
N SER A 218 -11.82 3.57 -6.63
CA SER A 218 -10.73 3.43 -7.59
C SER A 218 -9.53 4.33 -7.24
N GLY A 219 -8.33 3.75 -7.31
CA GLY A 219 -7.05 4.42 -7.08
C GLY A 219 -5.95 3.77 -7.93
N GLY A 220 -4.68 4.08 -7.72
CA GLY A 220 -3.61 3.46 -8.52
C GLY A 220 -3.48 1.95 -8.26
N ALA A 221 -3.20 1.17 -9.30
CA ALA A 221 -2.99 -0.27 -9.21
C ALA A 221 -1.75 -0.65 -8.38
N PRO A 222 -0.60 0.05 -8.49
CA PRO A 222 0.55 -0.10 -7.59
C PRO A 222 0.19 -0.15 -6.10
N GLU A 223 -0.55 0.85 -5.63
CA GLU A 223 -0.99 1.03 -4.26
C GLU A 223 -1.99 -0.05 -3.86
N GLY A 224 -2.79 -0.56 -4.82
CA GLY A 224 -3.65 -1.72 -4.61
C GLY A 224 -2.87 -2.98 -4.22
N VAL A 225 -1.70 -3.20 -4.83
CA VAL A 225 -0.83 -4.35 -4.50
C VAL A 225 -0.14 -4.14 -3.15
N LEU A 226 0.33 -2.93 -2.83
CA LEU A 226 0.88 -2.59 -1.51
C LEU A 226 -0.16 -2.80 -0.39
N ALA A 227 -1.38 -2.29 -0.60
CA ALA A 227 -2.50 -2.47 0.31
C ALA A 227 -2.88 -3.95 0.48
N ALA A 228 -2.91 -4.71 -0.62
CA ALA A 228 -3.13 -6.15 -0.59
C ALA A 228 -2.02 -6.88 0.18
N ALA A 229 -0.74 -6.49 0.04
CA ALA A 229 0.35 -7.09 0.79
C ALA A 229 0.24 -6.83 2.30
N ALA A 230 -0.19 -5.63 2.70
CA ALA A 230 -0.49 -5.32 4.11
C ALA A 230 -1.66 -6.16 4.64
N LEU A 231 -2.78 -6.19 3.91
CA LEU A 231 -3.96 -6.96 4.29
C LEU A 231 -3.67 -8.46 4.33
N ARG A 232 -2.81 -8.95 3.44
CA ARG A 232 -2.35 -10.34 3.42
C ARG A 232 -1.63 -10.74 4.71
N CYS A 233 -0.98 -9.77 5.37
CA CYS A 233 -0.28 -9.99 6.63
C CYS A 233 -1.21 -10.10 7.84
N VAL A 234 -2.33 -9.37 7.83
CA VAL A 234 -3.28 -9.30 8.95
C VAL A 234 -4.46 -10.25 8.77
N GLY A 235 -4.82 -10.54 7.52
CA GLY A 235 -6.05 -11.22 7.14
C GLY A 235 -7.14 -10.23 6.72
N GLY A 236 -8.12 -10.72 5.99
CA GLY A 236 -9.19 -9.93 5.41
C GLY A 236 -9.51 -10.38 4.00
N GLN A 237 -10.29 -9.57 3.29
CA GLN A 237 -10.62 -9.83 1.88
C GLN A 237 -10.30 -8.57 1.07
N PHE A 238 -9.75 -8.78 -0.12
CA PHE A 238 -9.49 -7.72 -1.09
C PHE A 238 -9.87 -8.24 -2.46
N LYS A 239 -10.56 -7.42 -3.25
CA LYS A 239 -10.70 -7.61 -4.68
C LYS A 239 -10.18 -6.38 -5.41
N GLY A 240 -9.37 -6.61 -6.44
CA GLY A 240 -8.84 -5.59 -7.34
C GLY A 240 -9.26 -5.87 -8.79
N ARG A 241 -9.61 -4.85 -9.57
CA ARG A 241 -9.77 -4.98 -11.03
C ARG A 241 -9.05 -3.82 -11.72
N LEU A 242 -8.13 -4.13 -12.62
CA LEU A 242 -7.37 -3.12 -13.37
C LEU A 242 -8.31 -2.34 -14.31
N LEU A 243 -8.10 -1.04 -14.41
CA LEU A 243 -8.87 -0.11 -15.22
C LEU A 243 -7.99 0.52 -16.30
N PHE A 244 -8.30 0.22 -17.56
CA PHE A 244 -7.53 0.68 -18.71
C PHE A 244 -8.26 1.80 -19.45
N ARG A 245 -7.63 2.96 -19.56
CA ARG A 245 -8.16 4.18 -20.19
C ARG A 245 -7.98 4.21 -21.71
N ASN A 246 -6.97 3.51 -22.22
CA ASN A 246 -6.60 3.52 -23.64
C ASN A 246 -5.86 2.22 -24.04
N ASP A 247 -5.61 2.07 -25.35
CA ASP A 247 -4.94 0.88 -25.89
C ASP A 247 -3.47 0.77 -25.50
N ASP A 248 -2.79 1.89 -25.20
CA ASP A 248 -1.40 1.90 -24.74
C ASP A 248 -1.28 1.23 -23.36
N GLU A 249 -2.17 1.57 -22.42
CA GLU A 249 -2.26 0.92 -21.12
C GLU A 249 -2.58 -0.58 -21.25
N ARG A 250 -3.48 -0.95 -22.17
CA ARG A 250 -3.79 -2.37 -22.46
C ARG A 250 -2.58 -3.10 -23.04
N ALA A 251 -1.80 -2.46 -23.90
CA ALA A 251 -0.57 -3.02 -24.47
C ALA A 251 0.52 -3.19 -23.40
N ARG A 252 0.70 -2.21 -22.50
CA ARG A 252 1.61 -2.31 -21.35
C ARG A 252 1.22 -3.45 -20.42
N ALA A 253 -0.07 -3.59 -20.11
CA ALA A 253 -0.57 -4.68 -19.25
C ALA A 253 -0.21 -6.07 -19.81
N ARG A 254 -0.34 -6.26 -21.14
CA ARG A 254 0.03 -7.52 -21.79
C ARG A 254 1.52 -7.82 -21.71
N LYS A 255 2.39 -6.81 -21.79
CA LYS A 255 3.85 -6.94 -21.59
C LYS A 255 4.18 -7.50 -20.20
N TRP A 256 3.36 -7.15 -19.21
CA TRP A 256 3.47 -7.63 -17.82
C TRP A 256 2.67 -8.90 -17.52
N GLY A 257 2.16 -9.58 -18.56
CA GLY A 257 1.49 -10.88 -18.43
C GLY A 257 0.01 -10.79 -18.05
N VAL A 258 -0.60 -9.60 -18.08
CA VAL A 258 -2.06 -9.45 -17.94
C VAL A 258 -2.72 -9.85 -19.25
N THR A 259 -3.35 -11.02 -19.27
CA THR A 259 -4.02 -11.58 -20.46
C THR A 259 -5.52 -11.31 -20.46
N ASP A 260 -6.15 -11.35 -19.28
CA ASP A 260 -7.55 -11.01 -19.06
C ASP A 260 -7.63 -9.62 -18.43
N LEU A 261 -8.13 -8.65 -19.20
CA LEU A 261 -8.19 -7.24 -18.81
C LEU A 261 -9.38 -6.93 -17.88
N ASP A 262 -10.36 -7.83 -17.79
CA ASP A 262 -11.53 -7.67 -16.93
C ASP A 262 -11.43 -8.51 -15.65
N LYS A 263 -10.30 -9.22 -15.49
CA LYS A 263 -10.01 -10.08 -14.36
C LYS A 263 -10.15 -9.33 -13.04
N GLN A 264 -10.93 -9.94 -12.15
CA GLN A 264 -10.93 -9.61 -10.73
C GLN A 264 -9.83 -10.43 -10.04
N TYR A 265 -8.92 -9.76 -9.37
CA TYR A 265 -7.82 -10.36 -8.61
C TYR A 265 -8.22 -10.47 -7.15
N ASP A 266 -8.04 -11.65 -6.59
CA ASP A 266 -8.13 -11.88 -5.15
C ASP A 266 -6.89 -11.37 -4.40
N LEU A 267 -7.05 -11.13 -3.10
CA LEU A 267 -5.96 -10.79 -2.16
C LEU A 267 -4.71 -11.66 -2.36
N THR A 268 -4.92 -12.98 -2.51
CA THR A 268 -3.86 -13.98 -2.66
C THR A 268 -3.24 -14.01 -4.05
N GLU A 269 -3.83 -13.35 -5.04
CA GLU A 269 -3.28 -13.21 -6.38
C GLU A 269 -2.48 -11.91 -6.54
N LEU A 270 -2.87 -10.86 -5.82
CA LEU A 270 -2.14 -9.59 -5.72
C LEU A 270 -0.86 -9.76 -4.87
N ALA A 271 -0.96 -10.48 -3.74
CA ALA A 271 0.16 -10.81 -2.86
C ALA A 271 0.13 -12.31 -2.49
N LYS A 272 0.98 -13.08 -3.17
CA LYS A 272 1.13 -14.54 -3.07
C LYS A 272 2.16 -14.92 -2.01
N GLY A 273 1.90 -16.02 -1.31
CA GLY A 273 2.86 -16.63 -0.40
C GLY A 273 3.14 -15.77 0.84
N ASP A 274 4.37 -15.87 1.34
CA ASP A 274 4.88 -15.05 2.44
C ASP A 274 5.31 -13.68 1.89
N CYS A 275 4.83 -12.62 2.51
CA CYS A 275 5.20 -11.25 2.18
C CYS A 275 5.45 -10.45 3.47
N ILE A 276 6.28 -9.42 3.34
CA ILE A 276 6.57 -8.45 4.38
C ILE A 276 6.11 -7.09 3.88
N PHE A 277 5.32 -6.39 4.68
CA PHE A 277 4.91 -5.01 4.42
C PHE A 277 5.55 -4.10 5.47
N ALA A 278 6.03 -2.93 5.06
CA ALA A 278 6.51 -1.89 5.98
C ALA A 278 6.02 -0.51 5.53
N ALA A 279 5.73 0.34 6.51
CA ALA A 279 5.43 1.74 6.30
C ALA A 279 6.00 2.60 7.44
N THR A 280 6.41 3.83 7.13
CA THR A 280 6.84 4.84 8.10
C THR A 280 6.13 6.17 7.84
N GLY A 281 5.66 6.82 8.91
CA GLY A 281 4.97 8.12 8.80
C GLY A 281 5.91 9.27 8.42
N VAL A 282 5.57 10.00 7.36
CA VAL A 282 6.25 11.25 6.97
C VAL A 282 5.60 12.44 7.69
N THR A 283 4.27 12.51 7.60
CA THR A 283 3.41 13.47 8.30
C THR A 283 2.49 12.74 9.27
N ASP A 284 1.91 13.44 10.25
CA ASP A 284 0.99 12.78 11.19
C ASP A 284 -0.23 12.24 10.45
N GLY A 285 -0.58 10.99 10.74
CA GLY A 285 -1.72 10.33 10.11
C GLY A 285 -2.52 9.46 11.07
N SER A 286 -3.60 8.90 10.55
CA SER A 286 -4.45 7.94 11.25
C SER A 286 -3.73 6.61 11.53
N LEU A 287 -2.74 6.27 10.69
CA LEU A 287 -1.97 5.03 10.83
C LEU A 287 -0.68 5.21 11.64
N LEU A 288 0.10 6.26 11.36
CA LEU A 288 1.43 6.48 11.93
C LEU A 288 1.66 7.97 12.23
N ALA A 289 2.36 8.28 13.31
CA ALA A 289 2.89 9.62 13.55
C ALA A 289 3.99 9.97 12.53
N GLY A 290 4.04 11.24 12.14
CA GLY A 290 5.04 11.75 11.22
C GLY A 290 6.41 11.93 11.87
N VAL A 291 7.44 12.07 11.04
CA VAL A 291 8.80 12.34 11.51
C VAL A 291 8.84 13.64 12.32
N LYS A 292 9.37 13.59 13.55
CA LYS A 292 9.57 14.79 14.39
C LYS A 292 11.05 15.08 14.56
N ARG A 293 11.48 16.28 14.15
CA ARG A 293 12.83 16.77 14.40
C ARG A 293 12.85 17.62 15.67
N LYS A 294 13.56 17.17 16.69
CA LYS A 294 13.86 17.93 17.92
C LYS A 294 15.34 18.34 17.89
N ALA A 295 15.80 19.04 18.94
CA ALA A 295 17.15 19.63 18.97
C ALA A 295 18.29 18.61 18.74
N THR A 296 18.25 17.45 19.40
CA THR A 296 19.33 16.43 19.36
C THR A 296 18.82 15.04 19.01
N VAL A 297 17.52 14.91 18.71
CA VAL A 297 16.89 13.63 18.39
C VAL A 297 15.80 13.84 17.36
N MET A 298 15.68 12.88 16.46
CA MET A 298 14.57 12.76 15.54
C MET A 298 13.78 11.49 15.88
N THR A 299 12.47 11.52 15.74
CA THR A 299 11.62 10.35 16.00
C THR A 299 10.85 9.92 14.77
N THR A 300 10.68 8.62 14.60
CA THR A 300 9.89 7.96 13.56
C THR A 300 8.87 7.03 14.21
N GLU A 301 7.75 6.81 13.54
CA GLU A 301 6.81 5.73 13.86
C GLU A 301 6.57 4.91 12.60
N SER A 302 6.76 3.59 12.74
CA SER A 302 6.69 2.64 11.63
C SER A 302 5.83 1.44 12.00
N VAL A 303 5.25 0.80 11.00
CA VAL A 303 4.63 -0.51 11.14
C VAL A 303 5.33 -1.49 10.20
N VAL A 304 5.56 -2.71 10.69
CA VAL A 304 6.00 -3.83 9.84
C VAL A 304 5.17 -5.07 10.12
N MET A 305 4.75 -5.74 9.06
CA MET A 305 3.87 -6.89 9.10
C MET A 305 4.47 -8.05 8.29
N ARG A 306 4.21 -9.30 8.68
CA ARG A 306 4.65 -10.48 7.92
C ARG A 306 3.60 -11.59 7.87
N ALA A 307 3.23 -11.99 6.66
CA ALA A 307 2.12 -12.90 6.39
C ALA A 307 2.28 -14.32 6.92
N SER A 308 3.49 -14.89 6.92
CA SER A 308 3.70 -16.22 7.51
C SER A 308 3.63 -16.26 9.03
N SER A 309 4.01 -15.17 9.68
CA SER A 309 4.01 -15.07 11.14
C SER A 309 2.71 -14.53 11.72
N GLY A 310 1.86 -13.90 10.90
CA GLY A 310 0.70 -13.13 11.35
C GLY A 310 1.06 -12.00 12.32
N THR A 311 2.34 -11.61 12.39
CA THR A 311 2.81 -10.61 13.36
C THR A 311 2.77 -9.23 12.74
N VAL A 312 2.17 -8.29 13.48
CA VAL A 312 2.23 -6.84 13.25
C VAL A 312 3.12 -6.24 14.35
N ARG A 313 4.11 -5.44 13.96
CA ARG A 313 4.98 -4.71 14.89
C ARG A 313 4.86 -3.23 14.64
N TRP A 314 4.60 -2.50 15.71
CA TRP A 314 4.68 -1.04 15.75
C TRP A 314 6.04 -0.66 16.34
N VAL A 315 6.80 0.15 15.61
CA VAL A 315 8.19 0.50 15.96
C VAL A 315 8.26 2.01 16.14
N LYS A 316 8.81 2.44 17.28
CA LYS A 316 9.14 3.84 17.55
C LYS A 316 10.65 3.99 17.52
N GLY A 317 11.16 4.77 16.57
CA GLY A 317 12.59 5.05 16.42
C GLY A 317 12.99 6.37 17.09
N GLU A 318 14.17 6.38 17.73
CA GLU A 318 14.87 7.59 18.14
C GLU A 318 16.24 7.64 17.46
N HIS A 319 16.45 8.66 16.62
CA HIS A 319 17.65 8.84 15.82
C HIS A 319 18.44 10.03 16.38
N ARG A 320 19.69 9.82 16.82
CA ARG A 320 20.56 10.89 17.31
C ARG A 320 21.04 11.73 16.12
N ILE A 321 20.96 13.05 16.24
CA ILE A 321 21.35 14.04 15.22
C ILE A 321 22.64 14.74 15.64
#